data_AF-A0A2K0TII0-F1
#
_entry.id   AF-A0A2K0TII0-F1
#
_cell.length_a   1.000
_cell.length_b   1.000
_cell.length_c   1.000
_cell.angle_alpha   90.00
_cell.angle_beta   90.00
_cell.angle_gamma   90.00
#
_symmetry.space_group_name_H-M   'P 1'
#
loop_
_entity.id
_entity.type
_entity.pdbx_description
1 polymer ?
#
loop_
_entity_poly.entity_id
_entity_poly.type
_entity_poly.pdbx_seq_one_letter_code
_entity_poly.pdbx_strand_id
1 'polypeptide(L)'
;MQDEAVRMSWLSGRPQRVFNLRPPPEFSRNYCSYGAQWSVMDDQILLTFEEEADGTIIKHPSSIFLADVHDILGKADDVVEFRKIVKLPFNATRSRLLSHRAGFVTAEFRKDEKKLLLRTHDWDGNTTRETTVDVASIDGQLVVNDSSVALCVDDEPKKECCISGCRTLSQIAIWNLESGDITRMVIPQDERAPQCHSGNFTFVTPSCIALGGHLDPDHDRPYALLRSFSTNPSEKQVGRLFRHGQNFEFSNDNDALAISGSSASSDIVVHFHHSGGRFTVADKGLLTGEIPSESLPTPGYFIDPDLFKDLWHVFMDKFSARTLPGVLYESLASLAGNKLLAREDLEHEHDEEQYSGFHNARSFGEFQILYLYDFDQNRCNKLRQLSPDSERADLAARLKERSPDARVTVVSRMSYMGIEEAMDMEVDTSPEWAEHVHQLWVTNEARGKGEAEFPVLEFDDPPKDHKSPRMLYTRTMLCLPEIREGQEFALTTSAIIELPTHEADGYVHYFGEE
;
A
#
# COMPACT_ATOMS: atom_id res chain seq x y z
N MET A 1 -12.45 27.60 0.97
CA MET A 1 -11.09 28.03 1.36
C MET A 1 -10.32 26.92 2.04
N GLN A 2 -10.67 26.45 3.25
CA GLN A 2 -9.91 25.40 3.96
C GLN A 2 -9.98 24.02 3.25
N ASP A 3 -11.18 23.50 2.99
CA ASP A 3 -11.43 22.29 2.17
C ASP A 3 -10.78 22.31 0.77
N GLU A 4 -10.55 23.52 0.25
CA GLU A 4 -9.98 23.74 -1.08
C GLU A 4 -8.45 23.77 -1.06
N ALA A 5 -7.85 24.30 0.01
CA ALA A 5 -6.40 24.26 0.23
C ALA A 5 -5.90 22.82 0.39
N VAL A 6 -6.64 21.98 1.14
CA VAL A 6 -6.38 20.53 1.29
C VAL A 6 -6.59 19.78 -0.03
N ARG A 7 -7.63 20.15 -0.79
CA ARG A 7 -7.86 19.56 -2.12
C ARG A 7 -6.71 19.87 -3.08
N MET A 8 -6.15 21.07 -3.01
CA MET A 8 -5.05 21.51 -3.88
C MET A 8 -3.68 21.00 -3.46
N SER A 9 -3.47 20.66 -2.19
CA SER A 9 -2.13 20.30 -1.69
C SER A 9 -1.63 19.02 -2.35
N TRP A 10 -2.45 17.97 -2.33
CA TRP A 10 -2.12 16.70 -2.95
C TRP A 10 -2.22 16.74 -4.48
N LEU A 11 -3.25 17.38 -5.04
CA LEU A 11 -3.46 17.42 -6.50
C LEU A 11 -2.34 18.17 -7.25
N SER A 12 -1.68 19.15 -6.64
CA SER A 12 -0.56 19.82 -7.33
C SER A 12 0.67 18.93 -7.51
N GLY A 13 0.72 17.78 -6.85
CA GLY A 13 1.88 16.89 -6.82
C GLY A 13 3.08 17.44 -6.04
N ARG A 14 3.07 18.74 -5.70
CA ARG A 14 4.17 19.43 -5.05
C ARG A 14 3.91 19.57 -3.54
N PRO A 15 4.86 19.17 -2.68
CA PRO A 15 4.72 19.38 -1.25
C PRO A 15 4.66 20.87 -0.89
N GLN A 16 3.96 21.20 0.20
CA GLN A 16 3.93 22.56 0.74
C GLN A 16 5.28 22.92 1.35
N ARG A 17 5.89 21.96 2.06
CA ARG A 17 7.20 22.07 2.70
C ARG A 17 7.95 20.76 2.59
N VAL A 18 9.27 20.88 2.58
CA VAL A 18 10.18 19.73 2.63
C VAL A 18 11.07 19.91 3.84
N PHE A 19 11.17 18.88 4.66
CA PHE A 19 12.03 18.85 5.83
C PHE A 19 13.09 17.78 5.63
N ASN A 20 14.32 18.06 6.04
CA ASN A 20 15.35 17.02 6.14
C ASN A 20 14.98 16.06 7.27
N LEU A 21 15.00 14.76 7.00
CA LEU A 21 14.81 13.71 7.98
C LEU A 21 16.18 13.12 8.34
N ARG A 22 16.77 13.64 9.43
CA ARG A 22 18.12 13.26 9.82
C ARG A 22 18.12 11.95 10.59
N PRO A 23 18.82 10.89 10.15
CA PRO A 23 18.92 9.64 10.87
C PRO A 23 19.59 9.83 12.23
N PRO A 24 19.31 8.97 13.23
CA PRO A 24 20.04 9.04 14.49
C PRO A 24 21.52 8.71 14.28
N PRO A 25 22.46 9.30 15.03
CA PRO A 25 23.91 9.05 14.88
C PRO A 25 24.30 7.57 14.97
N GLU A 26 23.51 6.77 15.69
CA GLU A 26 23.72 5.33 15.84
C GLU A 26 23.31 4.51 14.61
N PHE A 27 22.51 5.07 13.69
CA PHE A 27 22.11 4.42 12.45
C PHE A 27 23.25 4.44 11.42
N SER A 28 24.23 3.56 11.63
CA SER A 28 25.34 3.36 10.70
C SER A 28 25.54 1.90 10.32
N ARG A 29 26.17 1.67 9.17
CA ARG A 29 26.44 0.35 8.60
C ARG A 29 27.14 -0.62 9.55
N ASN A 30 27.93 -0.10 10.50
CA ASN A 30 28.71 -0.90 11.43
C ASN A 30 27.93 -1.31 12.69
N TYR A 31 26.80 -0.68 12.99
CA TYR A 31 26.00 -0.99 14.19
C TYR A 31 24.68 -1.72 13.88
N CYS A 32 24.28 -1.75 12.61
CA CYS A 32 23.05 -2.40 12.15
C CYS A 32 23.38 -3.75 11.48
N SER A 33 23.61 -4.78 12.28
CA SER A 33 23.95 -6.15 11.82
C SER A 33 22.78 -6.86 11.13
N TYR A 34 21.54 -6.55 11.53
CA TYR A 34 20.29 -7.06 10.98
C TYR A 34 19.38 -5.86 10.67
N GLY A 35 18.91 -5.77 9.42
CA GLY A 35 18.34 -4.56 8.82
C GLY A 35 17.34 -3.77 9.69
N ALA A 36 17.37 -2.44 9.53
CA ALA A 36 16.44 -1.54 10.20
C ALA A 36 14.98 -1.84 9.86
N GLN A 37 14.12 -1.63 10.84
CA GLN A 37 12.67 -1.72 10.71
C GLN A 37 12.07 -0.34 10.81
N TRP A 38 11.16 -0.08 9.90
CA TRP A 38 10.45 1.18 9.80
C TRP A 38 8.97 0.96 10.05
N SER A 39 8.37 1.85 10.82
CA SER A 39 6.93 1.96 10.92
C SER A 39 6.56 3.43 10.76
N VAL A 40 5.66 3.72 9.83
CA VAL A 40 5.14 5.06 9.61
C VAL A 40 3.63 5.04 9.84
N MET A 41 3.13 5.92 10.70
CA MET A 41 1.71 6.04 10.97
C MET A 41 1.39 7.40 11.62
N ASP A 42 0.31 8.05 11.19
CA ASP A 42 -0.17 9.31 11.76
C ASP A 42 0.91 10.39 11.90
N ASP A 43 1.73 10.54 10.85
CA ASP A 43 2.84 11.47 10.75
C ASP A 43 3.98 11.23 11.75
N GLN A 44 4.01 10.04 12.36
CA GLN A 44 5.11 9.54 13.19
C GLN A 44 5.92 8.50 12.41
N ILE A 45 7.22 8.49 12.64
CA ILE A 45 8.18 7.59 12.00
C ILE A 45 8.96 6.89 13.11
N LEU A 46 8.77 5.59 13.24
CA LEU A 46 9.49 4.74 14.17
C LEU A 46 10.62 4.03 13.42
N LEU A 47 11.82 4.10 13.98
CA LEU A 47 12.98 3.33 13.54
C LEU A 47 13.40 2.39 14.66
N THR A 48 13.48 1.10 14.33
CA THR A 48 13.98 0.06 15.22
C THR A 48 15.14 -0.67 14.55
N PHE A 49 16.26 -0.78 15.23
CA PHE A 49 17.34 -1.66 14.80
C PHE A 49 17.99 -2.34 15.98
N GLU A 50 18.56 -3.51 15.71
CA GLU A 50 19.39 -4.24 16.65
C GLU A 50 20.72 -3.49 16.82
N GLU A 51 21.14 -3.24 18.06
CA GLU A 51 22.50 -2.75 18.34
C GLU A 51 23.45 -3.95 18.44
N GLU A 52 24.63 -3.85 17.82
CA GLU A 52 25.71 -4.82 18.05
C GLU A 52 25.99 -4.93 19.55
N ALA A 53 25.82 -6.14 20.08
CA ALA A 53 26.15 -6.48 21.44
C ALA A 53 27.66 -6.28 21.68
N ASP A 54 28.06 -5.73 22.82
CA ASP A 54 29.45 -5.48 23.24
C ASP A 54 30.37 -6.74 23.14
N GLY A 55 30.77 -7.13 21.93
CA GLY A 55 31.60 -8.29 21.63
C GLY A 55 31.03 -9.66 22.04
N THR A 56 29.75 -9.77 22.43
CA THR A 56 29.16 -11.05 22.89
C THR A 56 27.88 -11.41 22.14
N ILE A 57 27.87 -12.58 21.48
CA ILE A 57 26.79 -13.09 20.60
C ILE A 57 25.52 -13.53 21.38
N ILE A 58 25.32 -13.04 22.61
CA ILE A 58 24.33 -13.63 23.55
C ILE A 58 23.14 -12.70 23.82
N LYS A 59 23.27 -11.39 23.63
CA LYS A 59 22.16 -10.45 23.83
C LYS A 59 22.09 -9.47 22.69
N HIS A 60 21.00 -9.49 21.94
CA HIS A 60 20.74 -8.63 20.80
C HIS A 60 19.73 -7.54 21.21
N PRO A 61 20.13 -6.47 21.95
CA PRO A 61 19.20 -5.41 22.32
C PRO A 61 18.77 -4.61 21.08
N SER A 62 17.55 -4.10 21.10
CA SER A 62 17.09 -3.17 20.07
C SER A 62 17.01 -1.75 20.61
N SER A 63 17.36 -0.78 19.78
CA SER A 63 17.08 0.63 20.06
C SER A 63 15.91 1.12 19.25
N ILE A 64 15.05 1.89 19.91
CA ILE A 64 13.83 2.48 19.36
C ILE A 64 14.03 3.99 19.25
N PHE A 65 13.83 4.51 18.06
CA PHE A 65 13.86 5.94 17.76
C PHE A 65 12.54 6.39 17.17
N LEU A 66 12.14 7.62 17.47
CA LEU A 66 10.93 8.24 16.95
C LEU A 66 11.28 9.59 16.33
N ALA A 67 10.76 9.84 15.15
CA ALA A 67 10.62 11.17 14.57
C ALA A 67 9.13 11.50 14.44
N ASP A 68 8.77 12.75 14.68
CA ASP A 68 7.40 13.23 14.62
C ASP A 68 7.33 14.49 13.75
N VAL A 69 6.60 14.42 12.65
CA VAL A 69 6.51 15.55 11.71
C VAL A 69 5.81 16.74 12.37
N HIS A 70 4.93 16.53 13.36
CA HIS A 70 4.21 17.64 13.98
C HIS A 70 5.10 18.47 14.90
N ASP A 71 6.22 17.91 15.37
CA ASP A 71 7.16 18.62 16.25
C ASP A 71 7.88 19.78 15.55
N ILE A 72 7.93 19.80 14.21
CA ILE A 72 8.59 20.85 13.43
C ILE A 72 7.60 21.86 12.83
N LEU A 73 6.30 21.56 12.81
CA LEU A 73 5.28 22.46 12.26
C LEU A 73 5.27 23.78 13.05
N GLY A 74 5.39 24.90 12.34
CA GLY A 74 5.48 26.23 12.94
C GLY A 74 6.86 26.64 13.46
N LYS A 75 7.89 25.79 13.36
CA LYS A 75 9.28 26.17 13.62
C LYS A 75 9.95 26.68 12.34
N ALA A 76 10.98 27.51 12.54
CA ALA A 76 11.83 28.03 11.46
C ALA A 76 12.85 26.99 10.97
N ASP A 77 13.10 25.94 11.76
CA ASP A 77 14.01 24.86 11.39
C ASP A 77 13.32 23.92 10.40
N ASP A 78 14.05 23.48 9.37
CA ASP A 78 13.56 22.53 8.36
C ASP A 78 14.15 21.13 8.54
N VAL A 79 14.31 20.69 9.80
CA VAL A 79 14.90 19.39 10.15
C VAL A 79 13.99 18.65 11.13
N VAL A 80 13.62 17.42 10.76
CA VAL A 80 13.00 16.43 11.63
C VAL A 80 14.11 15.49 12.09
N GLU A 81 14.29 15.38 13.41
CA GLU A 81 15.32 14.53 14.01
C GLU A 81 14.71 13.36 14.75
N PHE A 82 15.37 12.19 14.65
CA PHE A 82 15.03 11.04 15.48
C PHE A 82 15.49 11.25 16.91
N ARG A 83 14.56 11.16 17.87
CA ARG A 83 14.88 11.03 19.30
C ARG A 83 14.95 9.57 19.69
N LYS A 84 15.96 9.19 20.47
CA LYS A 84 16.02 7.86 21.09
C LYS A 84 14.95 7.78 22.17
N ILE A 85 14.03 6.84 22.02
CA ILE A 85 12.97 6.57 23.01
C ILE A 85 13.50 5.65 24.09
N VAL A 86 14.00 4.48 23.69
CA VAL A 86 14.44 3.45 24.63
C VAL A 86 15.43 2.49 23.98
N LYS A 87 16.33 1.95 24.82
CA LYS A 87 17.12 0.75 24.49
C LYS A 87 16.48 -0.43 25.19
N LEU A 88 15.88 -1.33 24.41
CA LEU A 88 15.21 -2.53 24.91
C LEU A 88 16.27 -3.59 25.29
N PRO A 89 16.06 -4.34 26.39
CA PRO A 89 16.99 -5.38 26.82
C PRO A 89 16.89 -6.68 26.00
N PHE A 90 16.10 -6.68 24.92
CA PHE A 90 15.80 -7.81 24.05
C PHE A 90 15.74 -7.39 22.58
N ASN A 91 15.72 -8.37 21.68
CA ASN A 91 15.59 -8.13 20.24
C ASN A 91 14.11 -7.98 19.86
N ALA A 92 13.70 -6.77 19.51
CA ALA A 92 12.40 -6.49 18.92
C ALA A 92 12.40 -6.92 17.45
N THR A 93 12.20 -8.22 17.23
CA THR A 93 12.12 -8.84 15.89
C THR A 93 11.06 -8.23 14.99
N ARG A 94 10.03 -7.58 15.53
CA ARG A 94 9.12 -6.66 14.80
C ARG A 94 8.77 -5.48 15.70
N SER A 95 8.48 -4.34 15.10
CA SER A 95 7.97 -3.16 15.80
C SER A 95 7.00 -2.37 14.93
N ARG A 96 6.00 -1.74 15.56
CA ARG A 96 5.04 -0.88 14.85
C ARG A 96 4.47 0.20 15.76
N LEU A 97 4.14 1.35 15.19
CA LEU A 97 3.39 2.42 15.87
C LEU A 97 1.97 1.93 16.22
N LEU A 98 1.42 2.40 17.34
CA LEU A 98 0.03 2.15 17.75
C LEU A 98 -0.90 3.25 17.24
N SER A 99 -2.16 2.89 16.93
CA SER A 99 -3.17 3.83 16.42
C SER A 99 -3.28 5.07 17.29
N HIS A 100 -3.63 6.21 16.67
CA HIS A 100 -3.89 7.47 17.36
C HIS A 100 -2.72 7.94 18.22
N ARG A 101 -1.49 7.62 17.80
CA ARG A 101 -0.24 8.05 18.45
C ARG A 101 -0.13 7.59 19.91
N ALA A 102 -0.72 6.44 20.24
CA ALA A 102 -0.78 5.91 21.62
C ALA A 102 0.56 5.35 22.14
N GLY A 103 1.56 5.18 21.28
CA GLY A 103 2.84 4.55 21.61
C GLY A 103 3.30 3.63 20.49
N PHE A 104 4.00 2.57 20.85
CA PHE A 104 4.44 1.54 19.90
C PHE A 104 4.30 0.13 20.48
N VAL A 105 4.29 -0.86 19.61
CA VAL A 105 4.25 -2.28 19.95
C VAL A 105 5.49 -2.98 19.41
N THR A 106 6.02 -3.93 20.18
CA THR A 106 7.17 -4.76 19.80
C THR A 106 6.83 -6.23 19.91
N ALA A 107 7.40 -7.03 19.02
CA ALA A 107 7.39 -8.48 19.09
C ALA A 107 8.81 -9.01 19.26
N GLU A 108 9.02 -9.82 20.30
CA GLU A 108 10.24 -10.59 20.53
C GLU A 108 9.94 -12.06 20.24
N PHE A 109 10.55 -12.62 19.20
CA PHE A 109 10.40 -14.04 18.88
C PHE A 109 11.61 -14.85 19.38
N ARG A 110 11.36 -15.69 20.38
CA ARG A 110 12.34 -16.63 20.94
C ARG A 110 12.18 -17.97 20.26
N LYS A 111 12.87 -18.14 19.13
CA LYS A 111 12.78 -19.35 18.28
C LYS A 111 13.03 -20.65 19.05
N ASP A 112 14.04 -20.67 19.92
CA ASP A 112 14.42 -21.86 20.69
C ASP A 112 13.38 -22.23 21.77
N GLU A 113 12.69 -21.22 22.31
CA GLU A 113 11.63 -21.41 23.30
C GLU A 113 10.25 -21.64 22.65
N LYS A 114 10.14 -21.46 21.34
CA LYS A 114 8.86 -21.41 20.60
C LYS A 114 7.88 -20.42 21.24
N LYS A 115 8.35 -19.21 21.51
CA LYS A 115 7.56 -18.15 22.16
C LYS A 115 7.65 -16.84 21.43
N LEU A 116 6.50 -16.19 21.29
CA LEU A 116 6.35 -14.82 20.83
C LEU A 116 5.88 -13.97 22.01
N LEU A 117 6.68 -12.96 22.37
CA LEU A 117 6.32 -12.00 23.40
C LEU A 117 5.91 -10.70 22.73
N LEU A 118 4.71 -10.22 23.04
CA LEU A 118 4.16 -8.96 22.52
C LEU A 118 4.09 -7.95 23.66
N ARG A 119 4.55 -6.73 23.40
CA ARG A 119 4.59 -5.64 24.39
C ARG A 119 4.16 -4.33 23.77
N THR A 120 3.26 -3.62 24.43
CA THR A 120 3.01 -2.20 24.13
C THR A 120 3.87 -1.33 25.04
N HIS A 121 4.31 -0.20 24.50
CA HIS A 121 5.17 0.75 25.18
C HIS A 121 4.61 2.16 25.03
N ASP A 122 4.75 2.97 26.07
CA ASP A 122 4.53 4.41 25.97
C ASP A 122 5.72 5.13 25.29
N TRP A 123 5.65 6.45 25.16
CA TRP A 123 6.71 7.26 24.55
C TRP A 123 7.93 7.47 25.45
N ASP A 124 7.90 7.00 26.69
CA ASP A 124 9.06 6.92 27.57
C ASP A 124 9.74 5.54 27.50
N GLY A 125 9.17 4.63 26.69
CA GLY A 125 9.66 3.26 26.51
C GLY A 125 9.30 2.32 27.66
N ASN A 126 8.37 2.69 28.54
CA ASN A 126 7.89 1.80 29.58
C ASN A 126 6.90 0.81 28.98
N THR A 127 7.07 -0.47 29.31
CA THR A 127 6.08 -1.50 28.98
C THR A 127 4.77 -1.17 29.69
N THR A 128 3.72 -0.92 28.91
CA THR A 128 2.37 -0.66 29.43
C THR A 128 1.55 -1.93 29.53
N ARG A 129 1.73 -2.87 28.59
CA ARG A 129 1.11 -4.20 28.58
C ARG A 129 2.07 -5.22 27.98
N GLU A 130 1.95 -6.47 28.43
CA GLU A 130 2.74 -7.58 27.91
C GLU A 130 1.87 -8.84 27.84
N THR A 131 2.11 -9.65 26.82
CA THR A 131 1.55 -11.00 26.73
C THR A 131 2.50 -11.95 26.00
N THR A 132 2.27 -13.25 26.13
CA THR A 132 3.11 -14.30 25.54
C THR A 132 2.25 -15.33 24.81
N VAL A 133 2.74 -15.78 23.65
CA VAL A 133 2.06 -16.71 22.75
C VAL A 133 3.03 -17.83 22.38
N ASP A 134 2.64 -19.09 22.62
CA ASP A 134 3.46 -20.25 22.23
C ASP A 134 3.38 -20.49 20.71
N VAL A 135 4.40 -20.14 19.95
CA VAL A 135 4.42 -20.27 18.48
C VAL A 135 5.76 -20.81 18.01
N ALA A 136 5.78 -21.64 16.98
CA ALA A 136 7.01 -22.18 16.41
C ALA A 136 7.55 -21.35 15.25
N SER A 137 6.73 -20.49 14.65
CA SER A 137 7.17 -19.54 13.62
C SER A 137 6.29 -18.29 13.55
N ILE A 138 6.84 -17.23 12.97
CA ILE A 138 6.17 -15.95 12.69
C ILE A 138 6.53 -15.44 11.29
N ASP A 139 5.66 -14.63 10.69
CA ASP A 139 5.92 -14.00 9.39
C ASP A 139 5.18 -12.67 9.22
N GLY A 140 5.52 -11.93 8.15
CA GLY A 140 4.94 -10.63 7.85
C GLY A 140 5.32 -9.53 8.85
N GLN A 141 4.55 -8.45 8.85
CA GLN A 141 4.67 -7.34 9.80
C GLN A 141 3.57 -7.41 10.89
N LEU A 142 3.80 -6.72 12.02
CA LEU A 142 2.71 -6.48 12.97
C LEU A 142 1.62 -5.67 12.27
N VAL A 143 0.36 -6.03 12.47
CA VAL A 143 -0.80 -5.31 11.96
C VAL A 143 -1.52 -4.69 13.13
N VAL A 144 -1.73 -3.38 13.10
CA VAL A 144 -2.40 -2.62 14.17
C VAL A 144 -3.74 -2.13 13.65
N ASN A 145 -4.79 -2.30 14.46
CA ASN A 145 -6.11 -1.76 14.23
C ASN A 145 -6.71 -1.34 15.57
N ASP A 146 -6.61 -0.04 15.87
CA ASP A 146 -7.09 0.60 17.08
C ASP A 146 -6.71 -0.16 18.36
N SER A 147 -7.63 -0.96 18.88
CA SER A 147 -7.47 -1.75 20.10
C SER A 147 -6.91 -3.17 19.88
N SER A 148 -6.42 -3.50 18.68
CA SER A 148 -5.92 -4.84 18.36
C SER A 148 -4.55 -4.80 17.68
N VAL A 149 -3.71 -5.77 18.04
CA VAL A 149 -2.44 -6.06 17.37
C VAL A 149 -2.46 -7.50 16.88
N ALA A 150 -2.07 -7.73 15.64
CA ALA A 150 -2.06 -9.05 15.07
C ALA A 150 -0.75 -9.38 14.34
N LEU A 151 -0.43 -10.67 14.26
CA LEU A 151 0.73 -11.19 13.55
C LEU A 151 0.40 -12.57 12.97
N CYS A 152 0.98 -12.88 11.80
CA CYS A 152 0.89 -14.20 11.21
C CYS A 152 1.84 -15.17 11.95
N VAL A 153 1.32 -16.31 12.39
CA VAL A 153 2.02 -17.27 13.27
C VAL A 153 1.72 -18.71 12.85
N ASP A 154 2.53 -19.65 13.35
CA ASP A 154 2.24 -21.08 13.24
C ASP A 154 2.75 -21.86 14.46
N ASP A 155 2.11 -23.00 14.73
CA ASP A 155 2.52 -23.98 15.76
C ASP A 155 3.60 -24.93 15.24
N GLU A 156 3.79 -24.99 13.92
CA GLU A 156 4.88 -25.71 13.29
C GLU A 156 6.06 -24.79 12.93
N PRO A 157 7.31 -25.29 13.00
CA PRO A 157 8.44 -24.58 12.43
C PRO A 157 8.16 -24.31 10.95
N LYS A 158 8.53 -23.11 10.51
CA LYS A 158 8.40 -22.71 9.10
C LYS A 158 9.08 -23.76 8.21
N LYS A 159 8.31 -24.38 7.30
CA LYS A 159 8.87 -25.29 6.29
C LYS A 159 9.77 -24.46 5.37
N GLU A 160 11.02 -24.88 5.22
CA GLU A 160 12.07 -24.02 4.62
C GLU A 160 11.96 -23.84 3.11
N CYS A 161 11.20 -24.66 2.37
CA CYS A 161 11.01 -24.51 0.93
C CYS A 161 9.66 -25.07 0.47
N CYS A 162 8.81 -24.23 -0.13
CA CYS A 162 8.04 -24.66 -1.33
C CYS A 162 8.94 -24.41 -2.55
N ILE A 163 8.74 -25.14 -3.65
CA ILE A 163 9.60 -25.08 -4.85
C ILE A 163 9.62 -23.66 -5.48
N SER A 164 8.66 -22.81 -5.08
CA SER A 164 8.45 -21.40 -5.46
C SER A 164 8.63 -20.38 -4.30
N GLY A 165 9.24 -20.75 -3.17
CA GLY A 165 9.60 -19.79 -2.10
C GLY A 165 8.47 -19.25 -1.23
N CYS A 166 7.24 -19.75 -1.40
CA CYS A 166 6.07 -19.16 -0.73
C CYS A 166 5.83 -19.66 0.70
N ARG A 167 5.43 -18.71 1.57
CA ARG A 167 5.33 -18.84 3.02
C ARG A 167 3.88 -19.16 3.41
N THR A 168 3.63 -20.32 4.01
CA THR A 168 2.26 -20.80 4.34
C THR A 168 2.08 -20.94 5.85
N LEU A 169 2.18 -19.83 6.58
CA LEU A 169 1.78 -19.83 7.98
C LEU A 169 0.25 -19.92 8.03
N SER A 170 -0.27 -20.81 8.86
CA SER A 170 -1.69 -21.20 8.84
C SER A 170 -2.57 -20.41 9.81
N GLN A 171 -1.99 -19.52 10.63
CA GLN A 171 -2.72 -18.85 11.70
C GLN A 171 -2.41 -17.36 11.81
N ILE A 172 -3.33 -16.62 12.41
CA ILE A 172 -3.13 -15.25 12.87
C ILE A 172 -3.38 -15.21 14.38
N ALA A 173 -2.43 -14.68 15.14
CA ALA A 173 -2.62 -14.35 16.54
C ALA A 173 -3.08 -12.89 16.64
N ILE A 174 -4.22 -12.65 17.28
CA ILE A 174 -4.79 -11.33 17.53
C ILE A 174 -4.78 -11.08 19.03
N TRP A 175 -4.07 -10.04 19.45
CA TRP A 175 -4.04 -9.56 20.83
C TRP A 175 -4.96 -8.34 20.96
N ASN A 176 -6.02 -8.47 21.76
CA ASN A 176 -6.88 -7.36 22.13
C ASN A 176 -6.21 -6.55 23.24
N LEU A 177 -5.88 -5.30 22.96
CA LEU A 177 -5.17 -4.40 23.86
C LEU A 177 -6.05 -3.91 25.02
N GLU A 178 -7.37 -3.93 24.90
CA GLU A 178 -8.28 -3.51 25.97
C GLU A 178 -8.45 -4.62 27.02
N SER A 179 -8.91 -5.79 26.58
CA SER A 179 -9.17 -6.95 27.45
C SER A 179 -7.90 -7.71 27.84
N GLY A 180 -6.85 -7.63 27.02
CA GLY A 180 -5.63 -8.42 27.17
C GLY A 180 -5.73 -9.82 26.58
N ASP A 181 -6.88 -10.20 26.04
CA ASP A 181 -7.11 -11.54 25.49
C ASP A 181 -6.33 -11.76 24.19
N ILE A 182 -5.95 -13.02 23.97
CA ILE A 182 -5.37 -13.47 22.70
C ILE A 182 -6.29 -14.48 22.05
N THR A 183 -6.67 -14.17 20.82
CA THR A 183 -7.40 -15.08 19.95
C THR A 183 -6.45 -15.59 18.87
N ARG A 184 -6.43 -16.90 18.66
CA ARG A 184 -5.81 -17.49 17.47
C ARG A 184 -6.89 -17.89 16.50
N MET A 185 -6.67 -17.54 15.24
CA MET A 185 -7.56 -17.92 14.15
C MET A 185 -6.79 -18.71 13.13
N VAL A 186 -7.42 -19.77 12.62
CA VAL A 186 -6.91 -20.52 11.48
C VAL A 186 -7.30 -19.77 10.22
N ILE A 187 -6.32 -19.51 9.35
CA ILE A 187 -6.56 -18.90 8.05
C ILE A 187 -7.33 -19.93 7.20
N PRO A 188 -8.55 -19.60 6.73
CA PRO A 188 -9.31 -20.52 5.90
C PRO A 188 -8.54 -20.83 4.61
N GLN A 189 -8.46 -22.10 4.23
CA GLN A 189 -7.74 -22.54 3.04
C GLN A 189 -8.68 -22.70 1.85
N ASP A 190 -8.13 -22.75 0.64
CA ASP A 190 -8.87 -23.15 -0.57
C ASP A 190 -8.94 -24.68 -0.63
N GLU A 191 -10.04 -25.23 -1.15
CA GLU A 191 -10.19 -26.68 -1.30
C GLU A 191 -9.20 -27.27 -2.32
N ARG A 192 -8.69 -26.44 -3.24
CA ARG A 192 -7.78 -26.86 -4.31
C ARG A 192 -6.32 -26.89 -3.88
N ALA A 193 -5.89 -25.89 -3.12
CA ALA A 193 -4.52 -25.74 -2.68
C ALA A 193 -4.41 -24.79 -1.46
N PRO A 194 -3.34 -24.89 -0.66
CA PRO A 194 -3.04 -23.86 0.34
C PRO A 194 -2.90 -22.47 -0.29
N GLN A 195 -3.29 -21.43 0.44
CA GLN A 195 -3.02 -20.04 0.04
C GLN A 195 -1.62 -19.63 0.51
N CYS A 196 -0.76 -19.31 -0.44
CA CYS A 196 0.56 -18.72 -0.25
C CYS A 196 0.44 -17.21 -0.03
N HIS A 197 1.14 -16.66 0.97
CA HIS A 197 1.09 -15.22 1.27
C HIS A 197 2.37 -14.72 1.97
N SER A 198 2.62 -13.42 1.85
CA SER A 198 3.72 -12.72 2.55
C SER A 198 3.55 -12.62 4.08
N GLY A 199 2.36 -12.93 4.59
CA GLY A 199 1.99 -12.66 5.98
C GLY A 199 1.54 -11.21 6.21
N ASN A 200 1.42 -10.42 5.15
CA ASN A 200 0.82 -9.09 5.19
C ASN A 200 -0.69 -9.19 4.96
N PHE A 201 -1.44 -8.83 6.00
CA PHE A 201 -2.90 -8.78 6.02
C PHE A 201 -3.35 -7.45 6.63
N THR A 202 -4.64 -7.15 6.56
CA THR A 202 -5.20 -5.94 7.17
C THR A 202 -6.55 -6.21 7.81
N PHE A 203 -6.92 -5.39 8.78
CA PHE A 203 -8.28 -5.35 9.28
C PHE A 203 -9.14 -4.48 8.36
N VAL A 204 -10.17 -5.08 7.77
CA VAL A 204 -11.18 -4.38 6.98
C VAL A 204 -12.18 -3.69 7.91
N THR A 205 -12.50 -4.39 9.00
CA THR A 205 -13.23 -3.89 10.17
C THR A 205 -12.61 -4.53 11.41
N PRO A 206 -12.94 -4.09 12.64
CA PRO A 206 -12.50 -4.78 13.86
C PRO A 206 -12.87 -6.27 13.91
N SER A 207 -13.92 -6.68 13.19
CA SER A 207 -14.41 -8.05 13.14
C SER A 207 -14.04 -8.82 11.86
N CYS A 208 -13.31 -8.21 10.92
CA CYS A 208 -13.05 -8.81 9.60
C CYS A 208 -11.61 -8.52 9.15
N ILE A 209 -10.88 -9.58 8.80
CA ILE A 209 -9.53 -9.50 8.22
C ILE A 209 -9.61 -9.76 6.72
N ALA A 210 -8.77 -9.06 5.95
CA ALA A 210 -8.46 -9.39 4.56
C ALA A 210 -7.02 -9.88 4.43
N LEU A 211 -6.82 -10.85 3.56
CA LEU A 211 -5.53 -11.46 3.25
C LEU A 211 -5.38 -11.63 1.73
N GLY A 212 -4.30 -11.04 1.20
CA GLY A 212 -3.85 -11.24 -0.18
C GLY A 212 -2.92 -12.45 -0.29
N GLY A 213 -2.69 -12.92 -1.51
CA GLY A 213 -1.85 -14.10 -1.76
C GLY A 213 -2.18 -14.76 -3.09
N HIS A 214 -1.71 -15.98 -3.29
CA HIS A 214 -2.06 -16.81 -4.43
C HIS A 214 -2.19 -18.28 -4.04
N LEU A 215 -2.73 -19.12 -4.92
CA LEU A 215 -2.74 -20.57 -4.71
C LEU A 215 -1.35 -21.17 -4.89
N ASP A 216 -0.99 -22.12 -4.02
CA ASP A 216 0.28 -22.83 -4.09
C ASP A 216 0.47 -23.49 -5.47
N PRO A 217 1.52 -23.08 -6.23
CA PRO A 217 1.78 -23.59 -7.57
C PRO A 217 2.15 -25.07 -7.62
N ASP A 218 2.52 -25.69 -6.49
CA ASP A 218 2.79 -27.12 -6.41
C ASP A 218 1.50 -27.97 -6.47
N HIS A 219 0.33 -27.34 -6.26
CA HIS A 219 -0.96 -28.02 -6.15
C HIS A 219 -1.96 -27.64 -7.26
N ASP A 220 -2.02 -26.37 -7.66
CA ASP A 220 -2.89 -25.87 -8.72
C ASP A 220 -2.21 -24.70 -9.44
N ARG A 221 -2.86 -24.16 -10.48
CA ARG A 221 -2.44 -22.92 -11.10
C ARG A 221 -2.42 -21.79 -10.05
N PRO A 222 -1.43 -20.91 -10.08
CA PRO A 222 -1.26 -19.87 -9.08
C PRO A 222 -2.16 -18.67 -9.36
N TYR A 223 -3.43 -18.84 -9.02
CA TYR A 223 -4.44 -17.79 -9.11
C TYR A 223 -4.21 -16.77 -8.00
N ALA A 224 -4.24 -15.48 -8.33
CA ALA A 224 -4.25 -14.41 -7.33
C ALA A 224 -5.52 -14.54 -6.47
N LEU A 225 -5.35 -14.45 -5.15
CA LEU A 225 -6.38 -14.64 -4.14
C LEU A 225 -6.51 -13.40 -3.26
N LEU A 226 -7.73 -12.91 -3.12
CA LEU A 226 -8.10 -11.99 -2.05
C LEU A 226 -9.18 -12.65 -1.21
N ARG A 227 -8.90 -12.84 0.07
CA ARG A 227 -9.83 -13.45 1.02
C ARG A 227 -10.19 -12.46 2.11
N SER A 228 -11.43 -12.49 2.58
CA SER A 228 -11.81 -11.90 3.86
C SER A 228 -12.43 -12.95 4.77
N PHE A 229 -12.25 -12.84 6.09
CA PHE A 229 -12.82 -13.77 7.07
C PHE A 229 -12.95 -13.11 8.44
N SER A 230 -13.87 -13.64 9.25
CA SER A 230 -14.19 -13.07 10.57
C SER A 230 -13.04 -13.28 11.55
N THR A 231 -12.79 -12.27 12.41
CA THR A 231 -11.87 -12.38 13.55
C THR A 231 -12.46 -13.19 14.71
N ASN A 232 -13.76 -13.52 14.65
CA ASN A 232 -14.47 -14.29 15.65
C ASN A 232 -14.50 -15.78 15.25
N PRO A 233 -13.77 -16.68 15.95
CA PRO A 233 -13.74 -18.10 15.61
C PRO A 233 -15.09 -18.83 15.73
N SER A 234 -16.04 -18.25 16.47
CA SER A 234 -17.38 -18.84 16.64
C SER A 234 -18.33 -18.57 15.46
N GLU A 235 -17.99 -17.60 14.61
CA GLU A 235 -18.75 -17.31 13.40
C GLU A 235 -18.41 -18.36 12.34
N LYS A 236 -19.38 -19.22 12.00
CA LYS A 236 -19.25 -20.23 10.94
C LYS A 236 -19.20 -19.64 9.53
N GLN A 237 -19.06 -18.32 9.38
CA GLN A 237 -18.99 -17.71 8.07
C GLN A 237 -17.61 -18.01 7.48
N VAL A 238 -17.58 -18.73 6.35
CA VAL A 238 -16.35 -19.17 5.67
C VAL A 238 -15.50 -18.00 5.16
N GLY A 239 -16.01 -16.76 5.32
CA GLY A 239 -15.44 -15.57 4.74
C GLY A 239 -15.85 -15.41 3.28
N ARG A 240 -15.25 -14.44 2.60
CA ARG A 240 -15.38 -14.27 1.14
C ARG A 240 -14.05 -14.59 0.50
N LEU A 241 -14.10 -15.24 -0.65
CA LEU A 241 -12.92 -15.60 -1.41
C LEU A 241 -13.09 -15.11 -2.83
N PHE A 242 -12.17 -14.27 -3.25
CA PHE A 242 -12.08 -13.75 -4.60
C PHE A 242 -10.82 -14.29 -5.25
N ARG A 243 -10.94 -14.59 -6.54
CA ARG A 243 -9.87 -15.16 -7.36
C ARG A 243 -9.74 -14.33 -8.63
N HIS A 244 -8.55 -14.14 -9.17
CA HIS A 244 -8.36 -13.70 -10.57
C HIS A 244 -7.60 -14.81 -11.31
N GLY A 245 -7.53 -14.71 -12.64
CA GLY A 245 -6.92 -15.71 -13.52
C GLY A 245 -5.43 -16.02 -13.21
N GLN A 246 -4.83 -16.87 -14.05
CA GLN A 246 -3.42 -17.22 -14.02
C GLN A 246 -2.53 -15.97 -14.02
N ASN A 247 -1.79 -15.77 -12.94
CA ASN A 247 -0.67 -14.84 -12.97
C ASN A 247 0.45 -15.46 -13.84
N PHE A 248 0.76 -14.86 -14.99
CA PHE A 248 1.65 -15.46 -16.01
C PHE A 248 3.14 -15.32 -15.69
N GLU A 249 3.51 -14.58 -14.65
CA GLU A 249 4.91 -14.27 -14.33
C GLU A 249 5.25 -14.75 -12.93
N PHE A 250 5.73 -16.00 -12.84
CA PHE A 250 6.22 -16.56 -11.59
C PHE A 250 7.72 -16.29 -11.39
N SER A 251 8.00 -15.41 -10.44
CA SER A 251 9.23 -15.38 -9.64
C SER A 251 8.87 -15.68 -8.16
N ASN A 252 9.82 -15.56 -7.22
CA ASN A 252 9.63 -15.79 -5.78
C ASN A 252 8.79 -14.69 -5.07
N ASP A 253 7.99 -13.92 -5.80
CA ASP A 253 7.36 -12.72 -5.27
C ASP A 253 5.99 -13.04 -4.67
N ASN A 254 5.80 -12.60 -3.43
CA ASN A 254 4.61 -12.89 -2.65
C ASN A 254 3.63 -11.73 -2.80
N ASP A 255 2.41 -12.01 -3.25
CA ASP A 255 1.34 -11.01 -3.23
C ASP A 255 1.09 -10.54 -1.79
N ALA A 256 0.71 -9.27 -1.64
CA ALA A 256 0.61 -8.62 -0.34
C ALA A 256 -0.52 -7.59 -0.33
N LEU A 257 -1.01 -7.26 0.86
CA LEU A 257 -1.89 -6.10 1.04
C LEU A 257 -1.07 -4.86 1.39
N ALA A 258 -1.49 -3.71 0.86
CA ALA A 258 -0.89 -2.43 1.22
C ALA A 258 -1.01 -2.16 2.72
N ILE A 259 0.07 -1.64 3.29
CA ILE A 259 0.16 -1.28 4.70
C ILE A 259 -0.42 0.13 4.90
N SER A 260 -1.29 0.29 5.91
CA SER A 260 -1.79 1.62 6.28
C SER A 260 -0.76 2.41 7.09
N GLY A 261 -0.56 3.68 6.70
CA GLY A 261 0.18 4.72 7.41
C GLY A 261 -0.72 5.76 8.09
N SER A 262 -1.99 5.43 8.30
CA SER A 262 -2.95 6.22 9.05
C SER A 262 -3.80 5.32 9.95
N SER A 263 -4.14 5.81 11.15
CA SER A 263 -5.12 5.17 12.03
C SER A 263 -6.57 5.40 11.59
N ALA A 264 -6.80 6.35 10.68
CA ALA A 264 -8.12 6.53 10.10
C ALA A 264 -8.50 5.32 9.23
N SER A 265 -9.74 4.84 9.38
CA SER A 265 -10.27 3.75 8.54
C SER A 265 -10.23 4.15 7.07
N SER A 266 -9.73 3.24 6.24
CA SER A 266 -9.85 3.31 4.78
C SER A 266 -11.18 2.72 4.33
N ASP A 267 -11.73 3.22 3.24
CA ASP A 267 -12.88 2.61 2.54
C ASP A 267 -12.43 1.58 1.51
N ILE A 268 -11.11 1.44 1.31
CA ILE A 268 -10.53 0.57 0.30
C ILE A 268 -9.55 -0.43 0.91
N VAL A 269 -9.36 -1.54 0.20
CA VAL A 269 -8.28 -2.49 0.39
C VAL A 269 -7.49 -2.56 -0.90
N VAL A 270 -6.16 -2.56 -0.80
CA VAL A 270 -5.27 -2.63 -1.95
C VAL A 270 -4.50 -3.94 -1.88
N HIS A 271 -4.72 -4.79 -2.88
CA HIS A 271 -4.02 -6.03 -3.11
C HIS A 271 -2.96 -5.79 -4.19
N PHE A 272 -1.70 -5.85 -3.81
CA PHE A 272 -0.57 -5.70 -4.72
C PHE A 272 -0.17 -7.06 -5.28
N HIS A 273 -0.07 -7.13 -6.60
CA HIS A 273 0.17 -8.34 -7.36
C HIS A 273 1.58 -8.32 -7.92
N HIS A 274 2.46 -9.17 -7.39
CA HIS A 274 3.82 -9.40 -7.92
C HIS A 274 4.71 -8.13 -8.10
N SER A 275 6.01 -8.28 -8.32
CA SER A 275 6.93 -7.14 -8.61
C SER A 275 6.74 -6.54 -10.02
N GLY A 276 5.98 -7.20 -10.89
CA GLY A 276 5.65 -6.79 -12.27
C GLY A 276 4.64 -5.64 -12.40
N GLY A 277 4.41 -4.89 -11.33
CA GLY A 277 3.84 -3.55 -11.41
C GLY A 277 2.34 -3.46 -11.61
N ARG A 278 1.54 -4.23 -10.85
CA ARG A 278 0.08 -4.03 -10.78
C ARG A 278 -0.46 -4.15 -9.35
N PHE A 279 -1.55 -3.46 -9.09
CA PHE A 279 -2.33 -3.62 -7.87
C PHE A 279 -3.82 -3.53 -8.16
N THR A 280 -4.64 -4.23 -7.37
CA THR A 280 -6.09 -4.05 -7.35
C THR A 280 -6.52 -3.32 -6.11
N VAL A 281 -7.26 -2.25 -6.30
CA VAL A 281 -8.01 -1.55 -5.26
C VAL A 281 -9.43 -2.06 -5.26
N ALA A 282 -9.96 -2.40 -4.10
CA ALA A 282 -11.34 -2.85 -3.91
C ALA A 282 -12.00 -2.06 -2.78
N ASP A 283 -13.26 -1.71 -2.95
CA ASP A 283 -14.11 -1.20 -1.88
C ASP A 283 -14.24 -2.27 -0.79
N LYS A 284 -14.02 -1.86 0.47
CA LYS A 284 -14.09 -2.77 1.61
C LYS A 284 -15.45 -3.45 1.76
N GLY A 285 -16.51 -2.80 1.28
CA GLY A 285 -17.88 -3.31 1.25
C GLY A 285 -18.01 -4.64 0.50
N LEU A 286 -17.16 -4.91 -0.49
CA LEU A 286 -17.12 -6.22 -1.17
C LEU A 286 -16.64 -7.33 -0.24
N LEU A 287 -15.64 -7.02 0.61
CA LEU A 287 -15.01 -7.95 1.55
C LEU A 287 -15.87 -8.18 2.80
N THR A 288 -16.57 -7.15 3.28
CA THR A 288 -17.55 -7.28 4.38
C THR A 288 -18.88 -7.87 3.92
N GLY A 289 -19.19 -7.71 2.64
CA GLY A 289 -20.43 -8.14 2.02
C GLY A 289 -21.59 -7.17 2.09
N GLU A 290 -21.32 -5.94 2.52
CA GLU A 290 -22.26 -4.81 2.40
C GLU A 290 -22.57 -4.50 0.94
N ILE A 291 -21.58 -4.67 0.05
CA ILE A 291 -21.79 -4.62 -1.39
C ILE A 291 -22.03 -6.06 -1.87
N PRO A 292 -23.21 -6.36 -2.43
CA PRO A 292 -23.44 -7.64 -3.08
C PRO A 292 -22.44 -7.80 -4.22
N SER A 293 -21.66 -8.88 -4.20
CA SER A 293 -21.10 -9.41 -5.44
C SER A 293 -22.27 -10.05 -6.17
N GLU A 294 -22.87 -9.39 -7.17
CA GLU A 294 -24.13 -9.79 -7.88
C GLU A 294 -23.96 -10.22 -9.37
N SER A 295 -24.33 -11.46 -9.77
CA SER A 295 -23.71 -12.21 -10.91
C SER A 295 -23.79 -11.50 -12.23
N LEU A 296 -22.79 -10.68 -12.54
CA LEU A 296 -22.59 -10.25 -13.90
C LEU A 296 -22.15 -11.49 -14.67
N PRO A 297 -22.89 -11.92 -15.69
CA PRO A 297 -22.54 -13.10 -16.47
C PRO A 297 -21.12 -12.90 -17.01
N THR A 298 -20.24 -13.84 -16.66
CA THR A 298 -18.89 -13.95 -17.20
C THR A 298 -18.98 -13.82 -18.72
N PRO A 299 -18.36 -12.80 -19.34
CA PRO A 299 -18.32 -12.71 -20.80
C PRO A 299 -17.83 -14.05 -21.35
N GLY A 300 -18.48 -14.59 -22.38
CA GLY A 300 -18.33 -15.99 -22.82
C GLY A 300 -16.91 -16.46 -23.17
N TYR A 301 -15.92 -15.57 -23.16
CA TYR A 301 -14.50 -15.84 -23.37
C TYR A 301 -13.74 -16.20 -22.08
N PHE A 302 -14.32 -15.97 -20.89
CA PHE A 302 -13.78 -16.35 -19.58
C PHE A 302 -14.44 -17.64 -19.01
N ILE A 303 -15.20 -18.36 -19.82
CA ILE A 303 -15.73 -19.67 -19.43
C ILE A 303 -14.60 -20.68 -19.57
N ASP A 304 -13.82 -20.86 -18.51
CA ASP A 304 -13.10 -22.11 -18.33
C ASP A 304 -14.16 -23.19 -18.01
N PRO A 305 -14.37 -24.19 -18.88
CA PRO A 305 -15.37 -25.23 -18.67
C PRO A 305 -15.11 -26.09 -17.42
N ASP A 306 -13.87 -26.09 -16.91
CA ASP A 306 -13.44 -26.86 -15.74
C ASP A 306 -13.52 -26.04 -14.43
N LEU A 307 -13.64 -24.70 -14.49
CA LEU A 307 -13.82 -23.84 -13.32
C LEU A 307 -15.28 -23.36 -13.18
N PHE A 308 -15.97 -24.01 -12.26
CA PHE A 308 -17.36 -23.79 -11.87
C PHE A 308 -17.88 -22.34 -11.89
N LYS A 309 -19.11 -22.29 -12.41
CA LYS A 309 -20.11 -21.22 -12.61
C LYS A 309 -20.49 -20.30 -11.42
N ASP A 310 -19.79 -20.27 -10.29
CA ASP A 310 -20.33 -19.62 -9.07
C ASP A 310 -19.39 -18.68 -8.28
N LEU A 311 -18.26 -18.23 -8.83
CA LEU A 311 -17.32 -17.41 -8.04
C LEU A 311 -16.95 -16.11 -8.75
N TRP A 312 -17.16 -15.03 -8.01
CA TRP A 312 -17.15 -13.67 -8.51
C TRP A 312 -15.79 -13.02 -8.35
N HIS A 313 -15.30 -12.44 -9.44
CA HIS A 313 -13.98 -11.86 -9.50
C HIS A 313 -14.05 -10.41 -8.99
N VAL A 314 -13.67 -10.12 -7.74
CA VAL A 314 -13.50 -8.71 -7.26
C VAL A 314 -12.62 -7.92 -8.21
N PHE A 315 -11.59 -8.57 -8.73
CA PHE A 315 -10.65 -8.06 -9.72
C PHE A 315 -11.31 -7.65 -11.05
N MET A 316 -12.54 -8.09 -11.30
CA MET A 316 -13.38 -7.71 -12.43
C MET A 316 -14.67 -6.99 -12.00
N ASP A 317 -14.86 -6.72 -10.71
CA ASP A 317 -15.99 -5.92 -10.23
C ASP A 317 -15.81 -4.50 -10.73
N LYS A 318 -16.66 -4.14 -11.67
CA LYS A 318 -16.51 -2.91 -12.44
C LYS A 318 -16.84 -1.68 -11.61
N PHE A 319 -17.67 -1.81 -10.58
CA PHE A 319 -18.20 -0.67 -9.83
C PHE A 319 -17.41 -0.40 -8.56
N SER A 320 -16.87 -1.45 -7.98
CA SER A 320 -16.33 -1.43 -6.62
C SER A 320 -14.87 -1.89 -6.57
N ALA A 321 -14.21 -2.11 -7.72
CA ALA A 321 -12.79 -2.40 -7.78
C ALA A 321 -12.13 -1.89 -9.06
N ARG A 322 -10.80 -1.74 -9.02
CA ARG A 322 -9.94 -1.45 -10.17
C ARG A 322 -8.57 -2.08 -10.02
N THR A 323 -8.09 -2.67 -11.11
CA THR A 323 -6.68 -3.05 -11.25
C THR A 323 -5.96 -1.98 -12.05
N LEU A 324 -4.83 -1.50 -11.54
CA LEU A 324 -4.05 -0.39 -12.08
C LEU A 324 -2.55 -0.76 -12.10
N PRO A 325 -1.76 -0.17 -13.01
CA PRO A 325 -0.32 -0.36 -13.01
C PRO A 325 0.30 0.38 -11.82
N GLY A 326 1.41 -0.17 -11.31
CA GLY A 326 2.22 0.39 -10.25
C GLY A 326 2.74 -0.65 -9.26
N VAL A 327 3.88 -0.32 -8.65
CA VAL A 327 4.58 -1.10 -7.64
C VAL A 327 4.41 -0.44 -6.29
N LEU A 328 4.17 -1.25 -5.25
CA LEU A 328 4.12 -0.80 -3.86
C LEU A 328 5.34 -1.30 -3.07
N TYR A 329 5.71 -0.60 -2.01
CA TYR A 329 6.66 -1.12 -1.02
C TYR A 329 5.94 -2.04 -0.05
N GLU A 330 6.22 -3.35 -0.12
CA GLU A 330 5.55 -4.38 0.67
C GLU A 330 5.73 -4.20 2.19
N SER A 331 6.89 -3.70 2.62
CA SER A 331 7.26 -3.53 4.04
C SER A 331 6.89 -2.15 4.62
N LEU A 332 6.39 -1.22 3.79
CA LEU A 332 6.15 0.16 4.19
C LEU A 332 4.72 0.59 3.94
N ALA A 333 4.29 1.59 4.71
CA ALA A 333 3.00 2.20 4.53
C ALA A 333 2.87 2.80 3.13
N SER A 334 1.94 2.30 2.33
CA SER A 334 1.64 2.83 0.99
C SER A 334 0.22 3.39 0.91
N LEU A 335 -0.64 3.08 1.89
CA LEU A 335 -2.02 3.55 1.97
C LEU A 335 -2.19 4.50 3.16
N ALA A 336 -2.85 5.64 2.98
CA ALA A 336 -3.27 6.52 4.07
C ALA A 336 -4.66 7.08 3.79
N GLY A 337 -5.64 6.71 4.63
CA GLY A 337 -7.05 6.91 4.31
C GLY A 337 -7.39 6.24 2.96
N ASN A 338 -7.88 7.01 1.99
CA ASN A 338 -8.20 6.53 0.64
C ASN A 338 -7.13 6.91 -0.41
N LYS A 339 -5.93 7.32 0.04
CA LYS A 339 -4.80 7.65 -0.84
C LYS A 339 -3.79 6.53 -0.87
N LEU A 340 -3.30 6.20 -2.06
CA LEU A 340 -2.31 5.17 -2.31
C LEU A 340 -1.09 5.78 -3.01
N LEU A 341 0.09 5.56 -2.45
CA LEU A 341 1.37 5.88 -3.07
C LEU A 341 1.86 4.66 -3.86
N ALA A 342 2.05 4.83 -5.16
CA ALA A 342 2.55 3.79 -6.04
C ALA A 342 3.67 4.33 -6.95
N ARG A 343 4.56 3.43 -7.36
CA ARG A 343 5.67 3.72 -8.28
C ARG A 343 5.41 3.08 -9.63
N GLU A 344 5.60 3.81 -10.72
CA GLU A 344 5.65 3.24 -12.07
C GLU A 344 7.10 3.33 -12.58
N ASP A 345 7.62 2.21 -13.09
CA ASP A 345 8.93 2.14 -13.76
C ASP A 345 8.70 2.32 -15.27
N LEU A 346 9.38 3.27 -15.91
CA LEU A 346 9.22 3.63 -17.34
C LEU A 346 10.54 3.42 -18.11
N GLU A 347 10.45 3.03 -19.39
CA GLU A 347 11.60 2.79 -20.29
C GLU A 347 12.11 4.08 -20.98
N HIS A 348 13.43 4.25 -21.11
CA HIS A 348 14.13 5.50 -21.48
C HIS A 348 14.08 5.86 -22.97
N GLU A 349 13.74 4.95 -23.89
CA GLU A 349 13.94 5.21 -25.34
C GLU A 349 12.97 6.26 -25.93
N HIS A 350 11.94 6.71 -25.21
CA HIS A 350 10.92 7.64 -25.73
C HIS A 350 10.59 8.89 -24.89
N ASP A 351 10.93 8.93 -23.59
CA ASP A 351 10.29 9.86 -22.64
C ASP A 351 11.21 10.94 -22.02
N GLU A 352 12.50 10.99 -22.40
CA GLU A 352 13.52 11.81 -21.72
C GLU A 352 13.24 13.32 -21.75
N GLU A 353 12.77 13.87 -22.88
CA GLU A 353 12.45 15.30 -22.99
C GLU A 353 11.19 15.69 -22.18
N GLN A 354 10.28 14.74 -21.93
CA GLN A 354 8.98 14.98 -21.31
C GLN A 354 9.03 15.00 -19.78
N TYR A 355 10.06 14.42 -19.18
CA TYR A 355 10.23 14.28 -17.73
C TYR A 355 11.57 14.86 -17.23
N SER A 356 12.12 15.84 -17.95
CA SER A 356 13.45 16.45 -17.77
C SER A 356 13.76 17.10 -16.40
N GLY A 357 12.86 16.97 -15.42
CA GLY A 357 13.04 17.41 -14.03
C GLY A 357 12.79 16.33 -12.96
N PHE A 358 12.54 15.08 -13.36
CA PHE A 358 12.03 14.00 -12.48
C PHE A 358 12.99 12.80 -12.34
N HIS A 359 14.25 12.96 -12.74
CA HIS A 359 15.16 11.84 -12.91
C HIS A 359 15.67 11.27 -11.58
N ASN A 360 15.28 10.03 -11.30
CA ASN A 360 16.19 8.99 -10.82
C ASN A 360 16.47 8.05 -12.00
N ALA A 361 17.46 8.38 -12.84
CA ALA A 361 17.85 7.51 -13.95
C ALA A 361 18.50 6.25 -13.38
N ARG A 362 17.94 5.07 -13.65
CA ARG A 362 18.62 3.80 -13.37
C ARG A 362 19.61 3.51 -14.49
N SER A 363 20.65 2.75 -14.13
CA SER A 363 21.76 2.35 -15.01
C SER A 363 21.39 1.40 -16.16
N PHE A 364 20.22 1.51 -16.81
CA PHE A 364 19.86 0.66 -17.95
C PHE A 364 18.89 1.28 -18.96
N GLY A 365 18.53 2.56 -18.82
CA GLY A 365 17.47 3.06 -19.65
C GLY A 365 16.07 2.87 -19.03
N GLU A 366 15.92 2.96 -17.70
CA GLU A 366 14.61 3.13 -17.05
C GLU A 366 14.63 4.31 -16.05
N PHE A 367 13.51 5.01 -15.86
CA PHE A 367 13.32 6.01 -14.79
C PHE A 367 12.01 5.80 -14.04
N GLN A 368 11.95 6.30 -12.80
CA GLN A 368 10.83 6.03 -11.88
C GLN A 368 9.95 7.26 -11.68
N ILE A 369 8.63 7.08 -11.75
CA ILE A 369 7.66 8.11 -11.39
C ILE A 369 6.88 7.66 -10.16
N LEU A 370 6.72 8.57 -9.19
CA LEU A 370 5.82 8.37 -8.07
C LEU A 370 4.45 8.97 -8.38
N TYR A 371 3.41 8.18 -8.18
CA TYR A 371 2.02 8.59 -8.31
C TYR A 371 1.30 8.48 -6.98
N LEU A 372 0.45 9.46 -6.72
CA LEU A 372 -0.55 9.40 -5.67
C LEU A 372 -1.92 9.17 -6.29
N TYR A 373 -2.53 8.04 -5.98
CA TYR A 373 -3.91 7.75 -6.31
C TYR A 373 -4.81 8.16 -5.14
N ASP A 374 -5.94 8.81 -5.41
CA ASP A 374 -6.99 9.09 -4.41
C ASP A 374 -8.29 8.43 -4.85
N PHE A 375 -8.79 7.50 -4.04
CA PHE A 375 -10.00 6.71 -4.29
C PHE A 375 -11.20 7.18 -3.47
N ASP A 376 -11.12 8.34 -2.82
CA ASP A 376 -12.27 8.91 -2.13
C ASP A 376 -13.35 9.31 -3.14
N GLN A 377 -14.42 8.51 -3.16
CA GLN A 377 -15.50 8.66 -4.13
C GLN A 377 -16.21 10.01 -4.00
N ASN A 378 -16.30 10.59 -2.80
CA ASN A 378 -16.91 11.90 -2.61
C ASN A 378 -16.05 13.01 -3.24
N ARG A 379 -14.72 12.98 -3.00
CA ARG A 379 -13.78 13.93 -3.62
C ARG A 379 -13.74 13.77 -5.14
N CYS A 380 -13.68 12.54 -5.64
CA CYS A 380 -13.65 12.26 -7.07
C CYS A 380 -14.94 12.71 -7.78
N ASN A 381 -16.11 12.44 -7.19
CA ASN A 381 -17.39 12.91 -7.74
C ASN A 381 -17.46 14.44 -7.80
N LYS A 382 -16.98 15.14 -6.76
CA LYS A 382 -16.89 16.62 -6.75
C LYS A 382 -15.95 17.17 -7.83
N LEU A 383 -14.87 16.45 -8.20
CA LEU A 383 -14.01 16.83 -9.32
C LEU A 383 -14.72 16.64 -10.66
N ARG A 384 -15.35 15.49 -10.86
CA ARG A 384 -16.06 15.17 -12.09
C ARG A 384 -17.19 16.15 -12.42
N GLN A 385 -17.87 16.67 -11.40
CA GLN A 385 -18.98 17.61 -11.53
C GLN A 385 -18.58 19.04 -11.93
N LEU A 386 -17.29 19.37 -11.96
CA LEU A 386 -16.81 20.69 -12.38
C LEU A 386 -17.16 20.96 -13.85
N SER A 387 -17.67 22.15 -14.13
CA SER A 387 -17.99 22.59 -15.49
C SER A 387 -16.73 22.66 -16.38
N PRO A 388 -16.77 22.10 -17.61
CA PRO A 388 -15.59 22.09 -18.48
C PRO A 388 -15.02 23.47 -18.81
N ASP A 389 -15.87 24.42 -19.16
CA ASP A 389 -15.44 25.71 -19.73
C ASP A 389 -15.11 26.77 -18.68
N SER A 390 -15.37 26.54 -17.39
CA SER A 390 -15.04 27.51 -16.34
C SER A 390 -14.33 26.90 -15.14
N GLU A 391 -14.91 25.90 -14.48
CA GLU A 391 -14.37 25.40 -13.21
C GLU A 391 -13.15 24.50 -13.42
N ARG A 392 -13.16 23.64 -14.46
CA ARG A 392 -12.00 22.80 -14.80
C ARG A 392 -10.80 23.65 -15.26
N ALA A 393 -11.06 24.68 -16.06
CA ALA A 393 -10.02 25.61 -16.53
C ALA A 393 -9.41 26.43 -15.38
N ASP A 394 -10.24 26.94 -14.46
CA ASP A 394 -9.77 27.64 -13.26
C ASP A 394 -8.92 26.72 -12.36
N LEU A 395 -9.36 25.47 -12.15
CA LEU A 395 -8.60 24.49 -11.38
C LEU A 395 -7.24 24.18 -12.04
N ALA A 396 -7.21 23.96 -13.36
CA ALA A 396 -5.98 23.72 -14.11
C ALA A 396 -5.00 24.90 -14.00
N ALA A 397 -5.50 26.15 -14.11
CA ALA A 397 -4.69 27.34 -13.96
C ALA A 397 -4.06 27.43 -12.56
N ARG A 398 -4.83 27.14 -11.50
CA ARG A 398 -4.35 27.15 -10.12
C ARG A 398 -3.36 26.02 -9.83
N LEU A 399 -3.57 24.83 -10.40
CA LEU A 399 -2.61 23.73 -10.30
C LEU A 399 -1.27 24.12 -10.94
N LYS A 400 -1.32 24.72 -12.13
CA LYS A 400 -0.14 25.20 -12.86
C LYS A 400 0.60 26.32 -12.12
N GLU A 401 -0.14 27.23 -11.47
CA GLU A 401 0.44 28.29 -10.65
C GLU A 401 1.20 27.72 -9.44
N ARG A 402 0.66 26.67 -8.81
CA ARG A 402 1.28 26.03 -7.64
C ARG A 402 2.47 25.13 -8.02
N SER A 403 2.33 24.39 -9.10
CA SER A 403 3.36 23.51 -9.64
C SER A 403 3.29 23.54 -11.18
N PRO A 404 4.28 24.17 -11.85
CA PRO A 404 4.31 24.25 -13.31
C PRO A 404 4.23 22.89 -14.00
N ASP A 405 4.73 21.85 -13.32
CA ASP A 405 4.81 20.48 -13.82
C ASP A 405 3.71 19.57 -13.26
N ALA A 406 2.69 20.14 -12.60
CA ALA A 406 1.55 19.37 -12.12
C ALA A 406 0.91 18.56 -13.25
N ARG A 407 0.69 17.27 -13.00
CA ARG A 407 -0.07 16.37 -13.89
C ARG A 407 -1.08 15.59 -13.07
N VAL A 408 -2.35 15.86 -13.32
CA VAL A 408 -3.47 15.23 -12.64
C VAL A 408 -4.42 14.65 -13.66
N THR A 409 -4.75 13.37 -13.51
CA THR A 409 -5.82 12.73 -14.27
C THR A 409 -6.96 12.37 -13.33
N VAL A 410 -8.18 12.82 -13.63
CA VAL A 410 -9.41 12.38 -12.96
C VAL A 410 -10.05 11.32 -13.84
N VAL A 411 -10.08 10.08 -13.38
CA VAL A 411 -10.50 8.93 -14.20
C VAL A 411 -11.90 8.49 -13.80
N SER A 412 -12.79 8.49 -14.79
CA SER A 412 -14.18 8.01 -14.64
C SER A 412 -14.62 7.03 -15.72
N ARG A 413 -13.82 6.81 -16.77
CA ARG A 413 -14.08 5.84 -17.84
C ARG A 413 -14.15 4.38 -17.39
N MET A 414 -14.68 3.53 -18.27
CA MET A 414 -14.99 2.11 -18.05
C MET A 414 -13.76 1.18 -18.15
N SER A 415 -12.54 1.69 -17.93
CA SER A 415 -11.30 0.93 -18.10
C SER A 415 -11.28 -0.39 -17.30
N TYR A 416 -10.85 -1.46 -17.97
CA TYR A 416 -10.45 -2.71 -17.36
C TYR A 416 -9.03 -3.05 -17.80
N MET A 417 -8.15 -3.17 -16.81
CA MET A 417 -6.87 -3.85 -16.97
C MET A 417 -6.99 -5.19 -16.24
N GLY A 418 -6.79 -6.30 -16.95
CA GLY A 418 -6.68 -7.60 -16.30
C GLY A 418 -5.36 -7.71 -15.54
N ILE A 419 -5.29 -8.59 -14.54
CA ILE A 419 -3.99 -8.97 -13.96
C ILE A 419 -3.14 -9.71 -15.01
N GLU A 420 -3.77 -10.43 -15.94
CA GLU A 420 -3.10 -11.21 -16.99
C GLU A 420 -2.79 -10.43 -18.28
N GLU A 421 -3.54 -9.37 -18.59
CA GLU A 421 -3.50 -8.69 -19.88
C GLU A 421 -2.73 -7.36 -19.76
N ALA A 422 -1.75 -7.12 -20.63
CA ALA A 422 -1.11 -5.81 -20.80
C ALA A 422 -1.92 -4.83 -21.65
N MET A 423 -3.03 -5.29 -22.23
CA MET A 423 -3.87 -4.46 -23.08
C MET A 423 -5.02 -3.85 -22.27
N ASP A 424 -5.03 -2.52 -22.24
CA ASP A 424 -6.18 -1.70 -21.87
C ASP A 424 -7.38 -2.12 -22.74
N MET A 425 -8.36 -2.80 -22.15
CA MET A 425 -9.57 -3.21 -22.89
C MET A 425 -10.81 -2.60 -22.25
N GLU A 426 -11.50 -1.74 -23.01
CA GLU A 426 -12.87 -1.36 -22.69
C GLU A 426 -13.81 -2.52 -23.05
N VAL A 427 -14.73 -2.88 -22.15
CA VAL A 427 -15.62 -4.04 -22.35
C VAL A 427 -16.80 -3.72 -23.26
N ASP A 428 -17.13 -2.44 -23.43
CA ASP A 428 -18.18 -2.01 -24.34
C ASP A 428 -17.60 -1.88 -25.76
N THR A 429 -18.03 -2.76 -26.65
CA THR A 429 -17.60 -2.78 -28.06
C THR A 429 -18.44 -1.85 -28.93
N SER A 430 -19.19 -0.90 -28.34
CA SER A 430 -19.94 0.08 -29.12
C SER A 430 -18.99 0.92 -29.99
N PRO A 431 -19.45 1.41 -31.16
CA PRO A 431 -18.63 2.27 -32.01
C PRO A 431 -18.14 3.52 -31.29
N GLU A 432 -18.94 4.09 -30.38
CA GLU A 432 -18.57 5.27 -29.59
C GLU A 432 -17.41 4.97 -28.64
N TRP A 433 -17.39 3.80 -28.01
CA TRP A 433 -16.29 3.36 -27.16
C TRP A 433 -15.05 2.99 -27.96
N ALA A 434 -15.21 2.28 -29.09
CA ALA A 434 -14.09 1.95 -29.96
C ALA A 434 -13.39 3.21 -30.49
N GLU A 435 -14.17 4.21 -30.90
CA GLU A 435 -13.64 5.51 -31.31
C GLU A 435 -12.95 6.23 -30.14
N HIS A 436 -13.57 6.24 -28.96
CA HIS A 436 -13.00 6.86 -27.77
C HIS A 436 -11.65 6.24 -27.36
N VAL A 437 -11.54 4.90 -27.32
CA VAL A 437 -10.28 4.19 -27.03
C VAL A 437 -9.24 4.48 -28.11
N HIS A 438 -9.65 4.49 -29.38
CA HIS A 438 -8.74 4.84 -30.47
C HIS A 438 -8.22 6.27 -30.32
N GLN A 439 -9.06 7.24 -29.96
CA GLN A 439 -8.62 8.62 -29.69
C GLN A 439 -7.66 8.72 -28.51
N LEU A 440 -7.89 7.97 -27.43
CA LEU A 440 -6.96 7.88 -26.30
C LEU A 440 -5.61 7.28 -26.74
N TRP A 441 -5.63 6.19 -27.50
CA TRP A 441 -4.42 5.56 -28.03
C TRP A 441 -3.64 6.51 -28.95
N VAL A 442 -4.31 7.15 -29.92
CA VAL A 442 -3.69 8.15 -30.81
C VAL A 442 -3.10 9.31 -30.02
N THR A 443 -3.81 9.80 -29.00
CA THR A 443 -3.33 10.89 -28.14
C THR A 443 -2.09 10.47 -27.35
N ASN A 444 -2.07 9.26 -26.80
CA ASN A 444 -0.93 8.73 -26.05
C ASN A 444 0.27 8.43 -26.96
N GLU A 445 0.05 7.93 -28.19
CA GLU A 445 1.09 7.79 -29.22
C GLU A 445 1.67 9.15 -29.62
N ALA A 446 0.83 10.17 -29.82
CA ALA A 446 1.28 11.52 -30.15
C ALA A 446 2.06 12.14 -28.99
N ARG A 447 1.62 11.91 -27.74
CA ARG A 447 2.35 12.29 -26.53
C ARG A 447 3.72 11.63 -26.48
N GLY A 448 3.80 10.31 -26.66
CA GLY A 448 5.07 9.56 -26.68
C GLY A 448 6.05 10.04 -27.77
N LYS A 449 5.54 10.60 -28.87
CA LYS A 449 6.36 11.20 -29.95
C LYS A 449 6.68 12.69 -29.74
N GLY A 450 6.19 13.30 -28.66
CA GLY A 450 6.32 14.74 -28.40
C GLY A 450 5.45 15.64 -29.30
N GLU A 451 4.49 15.06 -30.03
CA GLU A 451 3.58 15.77 -30.94
C GLU A 451 2.37 16.39 -30.20
N ALA A 452 2.10 15.96 -28.97
CA ALA A 452 1.04 16.46 -28.11
C ALA A 452 1.53 16.70 -26.67
N GLU A 453 1.06 17.79 -26.05
CA GLU A 453 1.40 18.11 -24.66
C GLU A 453 0.58 17.28 -23.66
N PHE A 454 1.17 17.04 -22.47
CA PHE A 454 0.43 16.56 -21.31
C PHE A 454 -0.29 17.74 -20.64
N PRO A 455 -1.62 17.71 -20.52
CA PRO A 455 -2.33 18.75 -19.81
C PRO A 455 -2.04 18.68 -18.31
N VAL A 456 -2.12 19.84 -17.65
CA VAL A 456 -1.99 19.92 -16.18
C VAL A 456 -3.11 19.15 -15.46
N LEU A 457 -4.31 19.20 -16.02
CA LEU A 457 -5.50 18.52 -15.52
C LEU A 457 -6.23 17.85 -16.68
N GLU A 458 -6.31 16.54 -16.64
CA GLU A 458 -7.01 15.70 -17.60
C GLU A 458 -8.24 15.06 -16.94
N PHE A 459 -9.34 15.01 -17.68
CA PHE A 459 -10.51 14.23 -17.29
C PHE A 459 -10.67 13.09 -18.28
N ASP A 460 -10.38 11.89 -17.80
CA ASP A 460 -10.56 10.66 -18.53
C ASP A 460 -11.98 10.13 -18.30
N ASP A 461 -12.93 10.88 -18.88
CA ASP A 461 -14.38 10.67 -18.79
C ASP A 461 -14.86 9.70 -19.87
N PRO A 462 -15.95 8.92 -19.62
CA PRO A 462 -16.56 8.07 -20.64
C PRO A 462 -17.09 8.89 -21.84
N PRO A 463 -17.37 8.24 -22.98
CA PRO A 463 -18.01 8.87 -24.13
C PRO A 463 -19.28 9.63 -23.72
N LYS A 464 -19.58 10.70 -24.47
CA LYS A 464 -20.75 11.56 -24.22
C LYS A 464 -22.02 10.70 -24.12
N ASP A 465 -22.86 11.01 -23.15
CA ASP A 465 -24.12 10.30 -22.82
C ASP A 465 -23.97 8.93 -22.13
N HIS A 466 -22.76 8.40 -21.95
CA HIS A 466 -22.52 7.21 -21.13
C HIS A 466 -22.26 7.60 -19.66
N LYS A 467 -23.23 7.30 -18.79
CA LYS A 467 -23.10 7.49 -17.32
C LYS A 467 -22.97 6.15 -16.61
N SER A 468 -21.82 5.50 -16.71
CA SER A 468 -21.52 4.31 -15.90
C SER A 468 -20.39 4.62 -14.92
N PRO A 469 -20.69 5.19 -13.73
CA PRO A 469 -19.64 5.48 -12.76
C PRO A 469 -19.11 4.15 -12.20
N ARG A 470 -17.95 3.73 -12.69
CA ARG A 470 -17.07 2.80 -11.98
C ARG A 470 -16.44 3.51 -10.77
N MET A 471 -15.76 2.75 -9.91
CA MET A 471 -14.92 3.31 -8.84
C MET A 471 -14.03 4.42 -9.40
N LEU A 472 -14.22 5.65 -8.95
CA LEU A 472 -13.49 6.80 -9.47
C LEU A 472 -12.13 6.91 -8.77
N TYR A 473 -11.16 7.50 -9.46
CA TYR A 473 -9.91 7.88 -8.81
C TYR A 473 -9.29 9.12 -9.47
N THR A 474 -8.47 9.82 -8.70
CA THR A 474 -7.50 10.76 -9.26
C THR A 474 -6.13 10.12 -9.26
N ARG A 475 -5.35 10.27 -10.33
CA ARG A 475 -3.93 9.96 -10.36
C ARG A 475 -3.15 11.26 -10.47
N THR A 476 -2.33 11.55 -9.47
CA THR A 476 -1.49 12.74 -9.44
C THR A 476 -0.02 12.34 -9.53
N MET A 477 0.70 12.88 -10.49
CA MET A 477 2.16 12.75 -10.57
C MET A 477 2.80 13.59 -9.47
N LEU A 478 3.66 12.97 -8.66
CA LEU A 478 4.35 13.67 -7.57
C LEU A 478 5.58 14.42 -8.10
N CYS A 479 5.67 15.69 -7.72
CA CYS A 479 6.75 16.61 -8.08
C CYS A 479 7.55 16.92 -6.82
N LEU A 480 8.31 15.94 -6.35
CA LEU A 480 9.15 16.09 -5.17
C LEU A 480 10.47 16.78 -5.58
N PRO A 481 10.87 17.88 -4.92
CA PRO A 481 12.03 18.67 -5.33
C PRO A 481 13.37 17.99 -5.04
N GLU A 482 13.37 16.98 -4.16
CA GLU A 482 14.55 16.27 -3.69
C GLU A 482 14.18 14.79 -3.66
N ILE A 483 14.79 13.98 -4.52
CA ILE A 483 14.66 12.53 -4.52
C ILE A 483 16.08 11.95 -4.71
N ARG A 484 16.47 10.98 -3.88
CA ARG A 484 17.71 10.21 -4.08
C ARG A 484 17.43 8.91 -4.85
N GLU A 485 18.44 8.37 -5.52
CA GLU A 485 18.34 7.10 -6.25
C GLU A 485 18.20 5.91 -5.26
N GLY A 486 17.33 4.95 -5.57
CA GLY A 486 17.18 3.70 -4.80
C GLY A 486 16.43 3.79 -3.46
N GLN A 487 15.64 4.83 -3.24
CA GLN A 487 15.02 5.11 -1.94
C GLN A 487 13.72 4.34 -1.70
N GLU A 488 13.40 4.17 -0.42
CA GLU A 488 12.13 3.62 0.04
C GLU A 488 11.21 4.73 0.53
N PHE A 489 9.95 4.70 0.09
CA PHE A 489 8.97 5.72 0.42
C PHE A 489 7.85 5.14 1.28
N ALA A 490 7.39 5.92 2.25
CA ALA A 490 6.21 5.63 3.03
C ALA A 490 5.21 6.78 2.95
N LEU A 491 3.92 6.45 2.83
CA LEU A 491 2.81 7.39 2.89
C LEU A 491 2.26 7.47 4.31
N THR A 492 1.96 8.67 4.76
CA THR A 492 1.24 8.92 6.01
C THR A 492 0.13 9.95 5.82
N THR A 493 -0.55 10.32 6.90
CA THR A 493 -1.77 11.15 6.86
C THR A 493 -1.56 12.46 6.13
N SER A 494 -0.43 13.13 6.34
CA SER A 494 -0.16 14.46 5.76
C SER A 494 1.14 14.55 4.97
N ALA A 495 1.91 13.48 4.84
CA ALA A 495 3.23 13.53 4.21
C ALA A 495 3.58 12.25 3.43
N ILE A 496 4.57 12.39 2.55
CA ILE A 496 5.33 11.29 1.98
C ILE A 496 6.72 11.35 2.60
N ILE A 497 7.17 10.22 3.14
CA ILE A 497 8.45 10.08 3.83
C ILE A 497 9.40 9.34 2.91
N GLU A 498 10.48 10.01 2.51
CA GLU A 498 11.67 9.36 1.98
C GLU A 498 12.54 8.94 3.18
N LEU A 499 12.71 7.64 3.40
CA LEU A 499 13.45 7.14 4.55
C LEU A 499 14.95 7.47 4.44
N PRO A 500 15.61 7.88 5.54
CA PRO A 500 17.05 8.10 5.51
C PRO A 500 17.79 6.78 5.34
N THR A 501 19.02 6.87 4.83
CA THR A 501 19.95 5.74 4.80
C THR A 501 21.04 5.96 5.84
N HIS A 502 21.91 4.96 6.02
CA HIS A 502 23.09 5.12 6.88
C HIS A 502 24.14 6.09 6.31
N GLU A 503 23.99 6.55 5.06
CA GLU A 503 24.95 7.44 4.39
C GLU A 503 24.38 8.84 4.11
N ALA A 504 23.05 9.03 4.19
CA ALA A 504 22.43 10.31 3.89
C ALA A 504 21.06 10.49 4.56
N ASP A 505 20.77 11.75 4.89
CA ASP A 505 19.46 12.23 5.37
C ASP A 505 18.36 11.88 4.37
N GLY A 506 17.16 11.59 4.89
CA GLY A 506 15.94 11.43 4.11
C GLY A 506 15.16 12.73 4.05
N TYR A 507 13.90 12.65 3.62
CA TYR A 507 13.04 13.83 3.46
C TYR A 507 11.62 13.56 3.92
N VAL A 508 11.00 14.57 4.52
CA VAL A 508 9.56 14.63 4.77
C VAL A 508 8.95 15.61 3.78
N HIS A 509 8.23 15.10 2.78
CA HIS A 509 7.47 15.91 1.84
C HIS A 509 6.06 16.14 2.40
N TYR A 510 5.84 17.31 2.99
CA TYR A 510 4.61 17.62 3.72
C TYR A 510 3.55 18.25 2.81
N PHE A 511 2.34 17.70 2.85
CA PHE A 511 1.18 18.09 2.05
C PHE A 511 -0.02 18.56 2.91
N GLY A 512 0.10 18.55 4.24
CA GLY A 512 -0.96 19.00 5.17
C GLY A 512 -1.20 20.52 5.17
N GLU A 513 -2.14 20.98 5.98
CA GLU A 513 -2.39 22.42 6.22
C GLU A 513 -1.39 22.99 7.24
N GLU A 514 -0.92 24.22 7.04
CA GLU A 514 -0.16 24.98 8.04
C GLU A 514 -1.06 25.71 9.06
#